data_AF-A0A925Q1U6-F1
#
_entry.id   AF-A0A925Q1U6-F1
#
_cell.length_a   1.000
_cell.length_b   1.000
_cell.length_c   1.000
_cell.angle_alpha   90.00
_cell.angle_beta   90.00
_cell.angle_gamma   90.00
#
_symmetry.space_group_name_H-M   'P 1'
#
loop_
_entity.id
_entity.type
_entity.pdbx_description
1 polymer ?
#
loop_
_entity_poly.entity_id
_entity_poly.type
_entity_poly.pdbx_seq_one_letter_code
_entity_poly.pdbx_strand_id
1 'polypeptide(L)'
;MVPASAADLERELDAVDARVVTWRRDFHQNPELSNRELRTAKVVADHLKKLGLEVRTGIAKTGVLGVLKTGRPGPVIALRAD
;
A
#
# COMPACT_ATOMS: atom_id res chain seq x y z
N MET A 1 -23.44 0.51 3.89
CA MET A 1 -22.41 0.53 2.84
C MET A 1 -22.96 -0.30 1.70
N VAL A 2 -23.47 0.34 0.67
CA VAL A 2 -23.91 -0.36 -0.54
C VAL A 2 -22.65 -0.92 -1.20
N PRO A 3 -22.62 -2.19 -1.63
CA PRO A 3 -21.47 -2.71 -2.38
C PRO A 3 -21.30 -1.86 -3.65
N ALA A 4 -20.08 -1.42 -3.93
CA ALA A 4 -19.77 -0.80 -5.22
C ALA A 4 -20.15 -1.78 -6.33
N SER A 5 -20.80 -1.29 -7.39
CA SER A 5 -21.04 -2.15 -8.55
C SER A 5 -19.72 -2.47 -9.26
N ALA A 6 -19.69 -3.52 -10.07
CA ALA A 6 -18.50 -3.87 -10.84
C ALA A 6 -18.02 -2.69 -11.72
N ALA A 7 -18.95 -1.95 -12.30
CA ALA A 7 -18.67 -0.77 -13.12
C ALA A 7 -18.15 0.44 -12.31
N ASP A 8 -18.48 0.54 -11.02
CA ASP A 8 -17.90 1.57 -10.14
C ASP A 8 -16.46 1.22 -9.81
N LEU A 9 -16.20 -0.05 -9.52
CA LEU A 9 -14.86 -0.55 -9.22
C LEU A 9 -13.91 -0.41 -10.42
N GLU A 10 -14.35 -0.78 -11.63
CA GLU A 10 -13.55 -0.62 -12.86
C GLU A 10 -13.10 0.84 -13.05
N ARG A 11 -14.00 1.81 -12.85
CA ARG A 11 -13.67 3.23 -12.94
C ARG A 11 -12.67 3.68 -11.88
N GLU A 12 -12.77 3.16 -10.66
CA GLU A 12 -11.80 3.45 -9.60
C GLU A 12 -10.42 2.84 -9.89
N LEU A 13 -10.38 1.66 -10.50
CA LEU A 13 -9.14 1.00 -10.91
C LEU A 13 -8.44 1.79 -12.03
N ASP A 14 -9.18 2.19 -13.07
CA ASP A 14 -8.66 3.01 -14.17
C ASP A 14 -8.05 4.32 -13.65
N ALA A 15 -8.64 4.92 -12.61
CA ALA A 15 -8.12 6.14 -12.00
C ALA A 15 -6.80 5.95 -11.25
N VAL A 16 -6.46 4.72 -10.86
CA VAL A 16 -5.24 4.39 -10.09
C VAL A 16 -4.16 3.75 -10.96
N ASP A 17 -4.50 3.15 -12.10
CA ASP A 17 -3.60 2.42 -13.00
C ASP A 17 -2.33 3.19 -13.38
N ALA A 18 -2.49 4.45 -13.82
CA ALA A 18 -1.35 5.28 -14.20
C ALA A 18 -0.36 5.50 -13.03
N ARG A 19 -0.88 5.56 -11.79
CA ARG A 19 -0.06 5.71 -10.58
C ARG A 19 0.65 4.40 -10.24
N VAL A 20 0.00 3.26 -10.38
CA VAL A 20 0.60 1.93 -10.17
C VAL A 20 1.76 1.71 -11.15
N VAL A 21 1.56 2.03 -12.43
CA VAL A 21 2.63 1.96 -13.44
C VAL A 21 3.80 2.86 -13.06
N THR A 22 3.53 4.06 -12.56
CA THR A 22 4.57 5.01 -12.12
C THR A 22 5.35 4.46 -10.92
N TRP A 23 4.67 3.94 -9.90
CA TRP A 23 5.33 3.33 -8.73
C TRP A 23 6.18 2.12 -9.14
N ARG A 24 5.66 1.25 -10.00
CA ARG A 24 6.42 0.10 -10.51
C ARG A 24 7.69 0.56 -11.21
N ARG A 25 7.62 1.58 -12.07
CA ARG A 25 8.81 2.11 -12.77
C ARG A 25 9.83 2.69 -11.79
N ASP A 26 9.39 3.46 -10.78
CA ASP A 26 10.28 4.01 -9.75
C ASP A 26 11.00 2.92 -8.96
N PHE A 27 10.27 1.93 -8.43
CA PHE A 27 10.87 0.83 -7.67
C PHE A 27 11.79 -0.03 -8.55
N HIS A 28 11.42 -0.25 -9.82
CA HIS A 28 12.25 -1.01 -10.75
C HIS A 28 13.54 -0.28 -11.15
N GLN A 29 13.52 1.05 -11.25
CA GLN A 29 14.69 1.87 -11.56
C GLN A 29 15.62 2.05 -10.36
N ASN A 30 15.12 1.87 -9.13
CA ASN A 30 15.87 2.05 -7.90
C ASN A 30 15.79 0.78 -7.02
N PRO A 31 16.34 -0.35 -7.49
CA PRO A 31 16.31 -1.60 -6.73
C PRO A 31 17.20 -1.50 -5.49
N GLU A 32 16.77 -2.15 -4.41
CA GLU A 32 17.54 -2.26 -3.17
C GLU A 32 17.77 -3.74 -2.82
N LEU A 33 18.84 -4.02 -2.08
CA LEU A 33 19.18 -5.38 -1.66
C LEU A 33 18.29 -5.82 -0.49
N SER A 34 18.15 -7.14 -0.35
CA SER A 34 17.43 -7.75 0.76
C SER A 34 17.91 -7.24 2.12
N ASN A 35 16.98 -6.84 2.99
CA ASN A 35 17.21 -6.22 4.30
C ASN A 35 17.88 -4.84 4.27
N ARG A 36 17.91 -4.19 3.10
CA ARG A 36 18.50 -2.85 2.88
C ARG A 36 17.58 -1.95 2.05
N GLU A 37 16.28 -2.26 1.99
CA GLU A 37 15.23 -1.57 1.25
C GLU A 37 14.78 -0.26 1.95
N LEU A 38 15.74 0.59 2.33
CA LEU A 38 15.49 1.78 3.15
C LEU A 38 14.64 2.83 2.42
N ARG A 39 14.93 3.07 1.14
CA ARG A 39 14.18 4.01 0.29
C ARG A 39 12.78 3.48 0.04
N THR A 40 12.68 2.22 -0.34
CA THR A 40 11.41 1.55 -0.68
C THR A 40 10.49 1.53 0.54
N ALA A 41 10.99 1.11 1.70
CA ALA A 41 10.23 1.14 2.95
C ALA A 41 9.75 2.55 3.30
N LYS A 42 10.59 3.58 3.11
CA LYS A 42 10.20 4.97 3.34
C LYS A 42 9.10 5.43 2.39
N VAL A 43 9.23 5.16 1.09
CA VAL A 43 8.22 5.54 0.08
C VAL A 43 6.87 4.90 0.40
N VAL A 44 6.85 3.59 0.72
CA VAL A 44 5.62 2.87 1.09
C VAL A 44 5.02 3.44 2.37
N ALA A 45 5.82 3.63 3.42
CA ALA A 45 5.34 4.17 4.69
C ALA A 45 4.75 5.58 4.55
N ASP A 46 5.42 6.46 3.80
CA ASP A 46 4.94 7.82 3.54
C ASP A 46 3.65 7.80 2.71
N HIS A 47 3.53 6.88 1.75
CA HIS A 47 2.30 6.74 0.96
C HIS A 47 1.11 6.26 1.82
N LEU A 48 1.30 5.23 2.64
CA LEU A 48 0.26 4.71 3.53
C LEU A 48 -0.19 5.76 4.56
N LYS A 49 0.74 6.57 5.08
CA LYS A 49 0.39 7.70 5.96
C LYS A 49 -0.46 8.75 5.25
N LYS A 50 -0.15 9.08 3.98
CA LYS A 50 -0.94 10.03 3.18
C LYS A 50 -2.36 9.53 2.91
N LEU A 51 -2.56 8.21 2.86
CA LEU A 51 -3.88 7.59 2.74
C LEU A 51 -4.65 7.55 4.08
N GLY A 52 -4.04 7.99 5.18
CA GLY A 52 -4.68 8.05 6.50
C GLY A 52 -4.65 6.74 7.28
N LEU A 53 -3.78 5.79 6.92
CA LEU A 53 -3.64 4.52 7.65
C LEU A 53 -2.80 4.69 8.91
N GLU A 54 -3.04 3.83 9.91
CA GLU A 54 -2.11 3.64 11.03
C GLU A 54 -0.89 2.87 10.51
N VAL A 55 0.29 3.50 10.53
CA VAL A 55 1.52 2.93 9.94
C VAL A 55 2.55 2.60 11.00
N ARG A 56 3.04 1.37 10.98
CA ARG A 56 4.16 0.88 11.79
C ARG A 56 5.34 0.51 10.87
N THR A 57 6.53 0.99 11.20
CA THR A 57 7.77 0.78 10.43
C THR A 57 8.82 0.08 11.29
N GLY A 58 9.91 -0.38 10.68
CA GLY A 58 11.04 -0.98 11.39
C GLY A 58 10.81 -2.44 11.81
N ILE A 59 9.78 -3.09 11.26
CA ILE A 59 9.51 -4.51 11.48
C ILE A 59 10.56 -5.30 10.71
N ALA A 60 11.36 -6.13 11.39
CA ALA A 60 12.44 -6.87 10.75
C ALA A 60 13.34 -5.98 9.84
N LYS A 61 13.73 -4.80 10.34
CA LYS A 61 14.53 -3.75 9.67
C LYS A 61 13.71 -2.83 8.74
N THR A 62 13.18 -3.36 7.63
CA THR A 62 12.57 -2.54 6.55
C THR A 62 11.07 -2.76 6.37
N GLY A 63 10.46 -3.68 7.13
CA GLY A 63 9.05 -3.99 7.04
C GLY A 63 8.14 -2.80 7.42
N VAL A 64 7.05 -2.67 6.66
CA VAL A 64 6.01 -1.66 6.84
C VAL A 64 4.66 -2.35 6.99
N LEU A 65 3.90 -1.98 8.01
CA LEU A 65 2.54 -2.43 8.25
C LEU A 65 1.60 -1.22 8.23
N GLY A 66 0.62 -1.23 7.31
CA GLY A 66 -0.50 -0.28 7.29
C GLY A 66 -1.76 -0.95 7.80
N VAL A 67 -2.46 -0.32 8.75
CA VAL A 67 -3.72 -0.82 9.30
C VAL A 67 -4.85 0.16 8.98
N LEU A 68 -5.86 -0.31 8.26
CA LEU A 68 -7.12 0.39 8.05
C LEU A 68 -8.14 -0.09 9.09
N LYS A 69 -8.41 0.73 10.11
CA LYS A 69 -9.47 0.47 11.09
C LYS A 69 -10.76 1.13 10.63
N THR A 70 -11.78 0.33 10.37
CA THR A 70 -13.08 0.85 9.90
C THR A 70 -14.03 1.24 11.05
N GLY A 71 -13.67 0.94 12.29
CA GLY A 71 -14.51 1.16 13.48
C GLY A 71 -15.73 0.26 13.59
N ARG A 72 -15.94 -0.66 12.63
CA ARG A 72 -17.08 -1.59 12.59
C ARG A 72 -16.62 -3.00 13.00
N PRO A 73 -17.45 -3.76 13.74
CA PRO A 73 -17.14 -5.16 14.02
C PRO A 73 -17.13 -5.98 12.73
N GLY A 74 -16.22 -6.94 12.63
CA GLY A 74 -16.09 -7.77 11.43
C GLY A 74 -14.77 -8.54 11.39
N PRO A 75 -14.59 -9.38 10.36
CA PRO A 75 -13.35 -10.13 10.17
C PRO A 75 -12.18 -9.22 9.81
N VAL A 76 -10.96 -9.70 10.09
CA VAL A 76 -9.70 -9.04 9.71
C VAL A 76 -9.13 -9.73 8.47
N ILE A 77 -8.73 -8.94 7.47
CA ILE A 77 -8.07 -9.41 6.25
C ILE A 77 -6.67 -8.83 6.20
N ALA A 78 -5.68 -9.66 5.87
CA ALA A 78 -4.30 -9.25 5.67
C ALA A 78 -3.89 -9.43 4.20
N LEU A 79 -3.25 -8.40 3.64
CA LEU A 79 -2.60 -8.43 2.32
C LEU A 79 -1.10 -8.27 2.52
N ARG A 80 -0.30 -9.08 1.81
CA ARG A 80 1.17 -9.06 1.90
C ARG A 80 1.78 -9.01 0.50
N ALA A 81 2.79 -8.15 0.35
CA ALA A 81 3.63 -8.04 -0.83
C ALA A 81 5.10 -7.86 -0.39
N ASP A 82 6.01 -8.25 -1.28
CA ASP A 82 7.47 -8.05 -1.20
C ASP A 82 7.98 -7.32 -2.43
#